data_AF-A0A9D5JJW1-F1
#
_entry.id   AF-A0A9D5JJW1-F1
#
_cell.length_a   1.000
_cell.length_b   1.000
_cell.length_c   1.000
_cell.angle_alpha   90.00
_cell.angle_beta   90.00
_cell.angle_gamma   90.00
#
_symmetry.space_group_name_H-M   'P 1'
#
loop_
_entity.id
_entity.type
_entity.pdbx_description
1 polymer ?
#
loop_
_entity_poly.entity_id
_entity_poly.type
_entity_poly.pdbx_seq_one_letter_code
_entity_poly.pdbx_strand_id
1 'polypeptide(L)'
;MINYLTGEILQPQFDYILPSANEPNGIAYGLKNGRWYEIDNTQISLPEATNFDPIPILKTLSFSARNIGENVMFNSYYREEYEESFEGYGDAHEIAMIPSFAEHLELTQNVENRYDSDGEVGFNFHSMRKVSNSIYAFFVSFYEKGLNLRAYMVGEAENLVVYNSENKTFNNTRLGDSSRPGVHTPYMAYICSEDQPTVEGKFLYDNIIQCNIGLFSGSTGHYYKFYKINDNGNVNRLNSSRYYDFTKYTYIDESYFEICFNGFFDHDDHEEDEEGTYFWVSDHLSIEDLDIMRNEIFAEYGYKFKTKKWQTYFSQKDWYDPRFENVYDQLTDIDRHNIKVILGMRKKMEGKEAEYTNLRKEYLH
;
A
#
# COMPACT_ATOMS: atom_id res chain seq x y z
N MET A 1 30.06 16.82 12.66
CA MET A 1 30.29 18.13 12.01
C MET A 1 31.77 18.26 11.65
N ILE A 2 32.15 19.14 10.73
CA ILE A 2 33.57 19.42 10.42
C ILE A 2 33.86 20.88 10.80
N ASN A 3 34.95 21.12 11.52
CA ASN A 3 35.46 22.47 11.73
C ASN A 3 36.24 22.89 10.49
N TYR A 4 35.63 23.70 9.61
CA TYR A 4 36.25 24.12 8.35
C TYR A 4 37.49 25.02 8.50
N LEU A 5 37.79 25.53 9.71
CA LEU A 5 39.00 26.31 10.00
C LEU A 5 40.17 25.44 10.50
N THR A 6 39.90 24.33 11.21
CA THR A 6 40.93 23.42 11.75
C THR A 6 41.04 22.09 10.99
N GLY A 7 40.07 21.76 10.15
CA GLY A 7 39.95 20.47 9.46
C GLY A 7 39.46 19.32 10.36
N GLU A 8 39.15 19.57 11.63
CA GLU A 8 38.81 18.52 12.59
C GLU A 8 37.37 18.01 12.43
N ILE A 9 37.20 16.69 12.55
CA ILE A 9 35.88 16.05 12.63
C ILE A 9 35.38 16.18 14.07
N LEU A 10 34.41 17.07 14.26
CA LEU A 10 33.71 17.26 15.53
C LEU A 10 32.68 16.16 15.75
N GLN A 11 32.86 15.41 16.84
CA GLN A 11 31.89 14.44 17.34
C GLN A 11 30.60 15.14 17.80
N PRO A 12 29.41 14.57 17.54
CA PRO A 12 28.16 15.07 18.09
C PRO A 12 28.23 15.16 19.61
N GLN A 13 27.84 16.31 20.17
CA GLN A 13 27.89 16.52 21.62
C GLN A 13 26.58 16.11 22.33
N PHE A 14 25.51 15.90 21.59
CA PHE A 14 24.16 15.59 22.06
C PHE A 14 23.59 14.40 21.28
N ASP A 15 22.76 13.61 21.94
CA ASP A 15 22.04 12.45 21.40
C ASP A 15 20.90 12.88 20.45
N TYR A 16 20.26 14.02 20.77
CA TYR A 16 19.21 14.67 19.97
C TYR A 16 19.32 16.20 20.13
N ILE A 17 18.82 16.98 19.17
CA ILE A 17 18.65 18.43 19.28
C ILE A 17 17.24 18.79 18.78
N LEU A 18 16.52 19.64 19.52
CA LEU A 18 15.16 20.09 19.22
C LEU A 18 15.08 21.63 19.19
N PRO A 19 14.23 22.25 18.36
CA PRO A 19 13.99 23.69 18.41
C PRO A 19 13.23 24.08 19.69
N SER A 20 13.43 25.30 20.17
CA SER A 20 12.71 25.83 21.35
C SER A 20 11.32 26.41 21.04
N ALA A 21 11.01 26.62 19.76
CA ALA A 21 9.74 27.16 19.26
C ALA A 21 9.54 26.76 17.79
N ASN A 22 8.35 27.00 17.24
CA ASN A 22 8.08 26.84 15.80
C ASN A 22 8.78 27.92 14.95
N GLU A 23 8.95 29.13 15.51
CA GLU A 23 9.61 30.26 14.84
C GLU A 23 11.12 30.30 15.13
N PRO A 24 11.99 30.64 14.14
CA PRO A 24 13.43 30.74 14.35
C PRO A 24 13.80 31.83 15.36
N ASN A 25 14.33 31.42 16.52
CA ASN A 25 14.70 32.33 17.62
C ASN A 25 16.16 32.19 18.12
N GLY A 26 16.95 31.32 17.50
CA GLY A 26 18.36 31.09 17.87
C GLY A 26 18.59 30.18 19.07
N ILE A 27 17.53 29.62 19.67
CA ILE A 27 17.60 28.74 20.85
C ILE A 27 17.09 27.33 20.47
N ALA A 28 17.88 26.31 20.79
CA ALA A 28 17.53 24.90 20.68
C ALA A 28 17.77 24.18 22.02
N TYR A 29 17.43 22.89 22.12
CA TYR A 29 17.72 22.06 23.28
C TYR A 29 18.35 20.73 22.87
N GLY A 30 19.53 20.44 23.41
CA GLY A 30 20.25 19.18 23.19
C GLY A 30 20.02 18.18 24.32
N LEU A 31 19.69 16.93 24.00
CA LEU A 31 19.67 15.84 24.99
C LEU A 31 21.07 15.23 25.11
N LYS A 32 21.56 15.01 26.32
CA LYS A 32 22.78 14.22 26.57
C LYS A 32 22.65 13.44 27.87
N ASN A 33 22.89 12.13 27.83
CA ASN A 33 22.85 11.26 29.03
C ASN A 33 21.52 11.40 29.83
N GLY A 34 20.40 11.57 29.13
CA GLY A 34 19.08 11.73 29.75
C GLY A 34 18.80 13.10 30.40
N ARG A 35 19.58 14.13 30.08
CA ARG A 35 19.34 15.52 30.51
C ARG A 35 19.30 16.46 29.30
N TRP A 36 18.41 17.45 29.35
CA TRP A 36 18.34 18.51 28.34
C TRP A 36 19.30 19.66 28.68
N TYR A 37 19.77 20.34 27.65
CA TYR A 37 20.75 21.43 27.69
C TYR A 37 20.34 22.50 26.69
N GLU A 38 20.27 23.76 27.12
CA GLU A 38 19.86 24.88 26.25
C GLU A 38 21.00 25.31 25.32
N ILE A 39 20.77 25.27 24.01
CA ILE A 39 21.75 25.65 22.99
C ILE A 39 21.38 27.04 22.47
N ASP A 40 21.99 28.07 23.04
CA ASP A 40 21.92 29.46 22.59
C ASP A 40 23.06 29.73 21.59
N ASN A 41 22.72 30.22 20.39
CA ASN A 41 23.69 30.52 19.34
C ASN A 41 24.69 31.65 19.68
N THR A 42 24.48 32.37 20.79
CA THR A 42 25.38 33.44 21.28
C THR A 42 26.44 32.93 22.26
N GLN A 43 26.33 31.71 22.80
CA GLN A 43 27.24 31.20 23.83
C GLN A 43 28.18 30.09 23.34
N ILE A 44 29.47 30.24 23.65
CA ILE A 44 30.56 29.34 23.22
C ILE A 44 30.88 28.26 24.30
N SER A 45 30.20 28.31 25.45
CA SER A 45 30.36 27.34 26.55
C SER A 45 29.36 26.17 26.48
N LEU A 46 29.73 25.04 27.07
CA LEU A 46 28.80 23.94 27.31
C LEU A 46 27.62 24.44 28.16
N PRO A 47 26.36 24.15 27.80
CA PRO A 47 25.22 24.69 28.53
C PRO A 47 25.02 24.08 29.91
N GLU A 48 24.17 24.74 30.71
CA GLU A 48 23.62 24.14 31.92
C GLU A 48 22.47 23.18 31.59
N ALA A 49 22.25 22.20 32.48
CA ALA A 49 21.17 21.24 32.33
C ALA A 49 19.83 21.88 32.75
N THR A 50 18.77 21.65 31.97
CA THR A 50 17.48 22.32 32.11
C THR A 50 16.30 21.34 32.10
N ASN A 51 15.16 21.77 32.65
CA ASN A 51 13.89 21.05 32.62
C ASN A 51 13.11 21.43 31.36
N PHE A 52 13.52 20.89 30.21
CA PHE A 52 12.81 21.07 28.95
C PHE A 52 11.73 20.00 28.78
N ASP A 53 10.47 20.42 28.61
CA ASP A 53 9.38 19.58 28.13
C ASP A 53 9.18 19.85 26.63
N PRO A 54 9.48 18.88 25.74
CA PRO A 54 9.37 19.09 24.31
C PRO A 54 7.93 18.95 23.80
N ILE A 55 7.00 18.33 24.53
CA ILE A 55 5.66 17.97 24.00
C ILE A 55 4.89 19.19 23.43
N PRO A 56 4.81 20.35 24.13
CA PRO A 56 3.99 21.47 23.66
C PRO A 56 4.48 22.09 22.36
N ILE A 57 5.80 22.22 22.19
CA ILE A 57 6.41 22.81 20.98
C ILE A 57 6.18 21.88 19.78
N LEU A 58 6.39 20.58 19.97
CA LEU A 58 6.29 19.60 18.90
C LEU A 58 4.87 19.42 18.39
N LYS A 59 3.86 19.53 19.27
CA LYS A 59 2.44 19.57 18.86
C LYS A 59 2.07 20.83 18.06
N THR A 60 2.94 21.85 17.98
CA THR A 60 2.77 23.08 17.18
C THR A 60 3.65 23.18 15.94
N LEU A 61 4.54 22.20 15.67
CA LEU A 61 5.32 22.18 14.43
C LEU A 61 4.43 21.71 13.27
N SER A 62 4.39 22.48 12.18
CA SER A 62 3.77 22.07 10.93
C SER A 62 4.82 21.60 9.92
N PHE A 63 4.62 20.40 9.36
CA PHE A 63 5.59 19.76 8.47
C PHE A 63 5.15 19.91 7.00
N SER A 64 5.71 20.92 6.31
CA SER A 64 5.44 21.17 4.88
C SER A 64 6.21 20.21 3.98
N ALA A 65 5.50 19.44 3.15
CA ALA A 65 6.08 18.46 2.20
C ALA A 65 7.23 19.02 1.32
N ARG A 66 7.15 20.31 0.95
CA ARG A 66 8.16 21.00 0.12
C ARG A 66 9.44 21.41 0.87
N ASN A 67 9.42 21.38 2.20
CA ASN A 67 10.55 21.71 3.08
C ASN A 67 11.14 20.46 3.78
N ILE A 68 10.65 19.26 3.44
CA ILE A 68 11.15 17.98 4.00
C ILE A 68 12.61 17.71 3.61
N GLY A 69 13.14 18.37 2.56
CA GLY A 69 14.55 18.27 2.17
C GLY A 69 15.59 18.64 3.24
N GLU A 70 15.20 19.19 4.39
CA GLU A 70 16.08 19.49 5.52
C GLU A 70 15.86 18.63 6.78
N ASN A 71 14.74 17.92 6.90
CA ASN A 71 14.37 17.14 8.09
C ASN A 71 13.75 15.81 7.69
N VAL A 72 14.33 14.71 8.17
CA VAL A 72 14.37 13.43 7.46
C VAL A 72 12.98 12.82 7.13
N MET A 73 12.39 11.85 7.86
CA MET A 73 11.01 11.28 7.61
C MET A 73 10.66 10.05 6.65
N PHE A 74 11.46 8.95 6.63
CA PHE A 74 11.44 7.60 5.94
C PHE A 74 11.88 7.37 4.47
N ASN A 75 12.86 6.49 4.19
CA ASN A 75 13.35 6.22 2.83
C ASN A 75 12.27 5.56 1.95
N SER A 76 11.51 6.39 1.23
CA SER A 76 10.58 6.01 0.17
C SER A 76 11.11 6.54 -1.15
N TYR A 77 11.54 5.63 -2.02
CA TYR A 77 12.04 5.98 -3.34
C TYR A 77 10.88 6.19 -4.31
N TYR A 78 10.64 7.44 -4.70
CA TYR A 78 9.80 7.81 -5.84
C TYR A 78 10.70 8.01 -7.06
N ARG A 79 10.31 7.44 -8.21
CA ARG A 79 11.06 7.57 -9.46
C ARG A 79 10.11 7.89 -10.61
N GLU A 80 10.17 9.12 -11.06
CA GLU A 80 9.68 9.48 -12.38
C GLU A 80 10.62 8.91 -13.44
N GLU A 81 10.16 7.89 -14.15
CA GLU A 81 10.74 7.49 -15.44
C GLU A 81 9.97 8.22 -16.55
N TYR A 82 10.44 9.41 -16.91
CA TYR A 82 10.10 10.04 -18.18
C TYR A 82 10.95 9.45 -19.30
N GLU A 83 10.35 9.18 -20.45
CA GLU A 83 11.10 8.94 -21.68
C GLU A 83 11.79 10.23 -22.13
N GLU A 84 12.99 10.08 -22.70
CA GLU A 84 13.96 11.15 -22.94
C GLU A 84 13.40 12.33 -23.75
N SER A 85 13.35 13.55 -23.16
CA SER A 85 13.39 14.80 -23.95
C SER A 85 13.58 16.11 -23.17
N PHE A 86 13.48 16.14 -21.82
CA PHE A 86 13.74 17.36 -21.04
C PHE A 86 14.79 17.16 -19.94
N GLU A 87 15.90 17.88 -20.07
CA GLU A 87 16.90 18.04 -19.01
C GLU A 87 16.30 18.85 -17.86
N GLY A 88 16.00 18.18 -16.74
CA GLY A 88 15.36 18.80 -15.59
C GLY A 88 15.25 17.82 -14.42
N TYR A 89 16.39 17.33 -13.93
CA TYR A 89 16.43 16.46 -12.76
C TYR A 89 15.86 17.19 -11.53
N GLY A 90 14.72 16.71 -11.01
CA GLY A 90 14.17 17.08 -9.71
C GLY A 90 14.60 16.07 -8.64
N ASP A 91 15.05 16.56 -7.49
CA ASP A 91 15.78 15.75 -6.51
C ASP A 91 14.91 14.68 -5.82
N ALA A 92 15.49 13.48 -5.67
CA ALA A 92 14.95 12.47 -4.76
C ALA A 92 15.01 13.03 -3.33
N HIS A 93 13.86 13.11 -2.66
CA HIS A 93 13.80 13.52 -1.27
C HIS A 93 14.01 12.28 -0.41
N GLU A 94 15.13 12.25 0.34
CA GLU A 94 15.50 11.22 1.31
C GLU A 94 15.14 11.61 2.75
N ILE A 95 14.84 10.58 3.53
CA ILE A 95 13.82 10.66 4.55
C ILE A 95 14.15 9.55 5.62
N ALA A 96 14.10 9.83 6.93
CA ALA A 96 14.13 8.88 8.09
C ALA A 96 13.27 9.33 9.34
N MET A 97 12.06 8.74 9.56
CA MET A 97 11.19 8.80 10.77
C MET A 97 11.81 8.13 12.02
N ILE A 98 11.57 8.63 13.25
CA ILE A 98 11.79 7.87 14.49
C ILE A 98 10.47 7.80 15.30
N PRO A 99 9.71 6.68 15.23
CA PRO A 99 8.41 6.50 15.90
C PRO A 99 8.45 6.56 17.42
N SER A 100 9.60 6.39 18.09
CA SER A 100 9.68 6.63 19.53
C SER A 100 9.28 8.06 19.93
N PHE A 101 9.30 8.98 18.97
CA PHE A 101 8.84 10.36 19.14
C PHE A 101 7.35 10.49 18.78
N ALA A 102 6.92 9.97 17.63
CA ALA A 102 5.52 10.02 17.20
C ALA A 102 4.57 9.26 18.15
N GLU A 103 5.00 8.11 18.68
CA GLU A 103 4.27 7.30 19.68
C GLU A 103 4.22 8.00 21.04
N HIS A 104 5.35 8.56 21.51
CA HIS A 104 5.43 9.21 22.82
C HIS A 104 4.66 10.54 22.90
N LEU A 105 4.46 11.19 21.76
CA LEU A 105 3.96 12.57 21.67
C LEU A 105 2.60 12.70 20.96
N GLU A 106 2.03 11.59 20.49
CA GLU A 106 0.73 11.53 19.79
C GLU A 106 0.66 12.40 18.52
N LEU A 107 1.81 12.64 17.86
CA LEU A 107 1.94 13.64 16.79
C LEU A 107 1.27 13.28 15.46
N THR A 108 0.77 12.04 15.30
CA THR A 108 0.12 11.56 14.07
C THR A 108 -1.24 12.20 13.77
N GLN A 109 -1.69 13.18 14.58
CA GLN A 109 -2.99 13.85 14.41
C GLN A 109 -2.90 15.16 13.60
N ASN A 110 -1.71 15.77 13.47
CA ASN A 110 -1.51 17.10 12.88
C ASN A 110 -0.50 17.08 11.72
N VAL A 111 -0.81 16.35 10.64
CA VAL A 111 -0.15 16.59 9.35
C VAL A 111 -1.03 17.60 8.60
N GLU A 112 -0.50 18.81 8.38
CA GLU A 112 -1.22 19.84 7.63
C GLU A 112 -0.94 19.72 6.13
N ASN A 113 -2.01 19.58 5.35
CA ASN A 113 -1.93 19.48 3.89
C ASN A 113 -1.57 20.85 3.30
N ARG A 114 -0.70 20.86 2.28
CA ARG A 114 -0.35 22.10 1.58
C ARG A 114 -1.15 22.24 0.29
N TYR A 115 -1.87 23.35 0.17
CA TYR A 115 -2.37 23.88 -1.09
C TYR A 115 -1.28 24.72 -1.77
N ASP A 116 -0.97 24.41 -3.03
CA ASP A 116 -0.14 25.23 -3.91
C ASP A 116 -0.96 25.74 -5.12
N SER A 117 -0.35 26.51 -6.03
CA SER A 117 -1.03 27.05 -7.22
C SER A 117 -1.58 25.99 -8.19
N ASP A 118 -1.12 24.75 -8.09
CA ASP A 118 -1.37 23.69 -9.07
C ASP A 118 -2.07 22.44 -8.46
N GLY A 119 -2.10 22.30 -7.13
CA GLY A 119 -2.71 21.16 -6.44
C GLY A 119 -2.51 21.15 -4.92
N GLU A 120 -3.06 20.12 -4.26
CA GLU A 120 -2.81 19.74 -2.86
C GLU A 120 -1.84 18.55 -2.82
N VAL A 121 -0.77 18.63 -2.03
CA VAL A 121 0.18 17.51 -1.81
C VAL A 121 0.25 17.19 -0.33
N GLY A 122 0.16 15.91 0.03
CA GLY A 122 0.11 15.49 1.43
C GLY A 122 0.53 14.05 1.69
N PHE A 123 0.53 13.70 2.98
CA PHE A 123 0.79 12.34 3.48
C PHE A 123 -0.28 11.97 4.50
N ASN A 124 -0.86 10.77 4.39
CA ASN A 124 -1.78 10.24 5.38
C ASN A 124 -1.14 9.07 6.15
N PHE A 125 -1.26 9.11 7.47
CA PHE A 125 -0.83 8.03 8.37
C PHE A 125 -2.07 7.35 8.95
N HIS A 126 -2.18 6.03 8.82
CA HIS A 126 -3.34 5.30 9.32
C HIS A 126 -3.04 3.89 9.82
N SER A 127 -4.02 3.32 10.51
CA SER A 127 -4.06 1.94 10.99
C SER A 127 -2.86 1.50 11.85
N MET A 128 -2.24 2.40 12.62
CA MET A 128 -1.12 2.05 13.49
C MET A 128 -1.47 0.90 14.43
N ARG A 129 -0.63 -0.14 14.45
CA ARG A 129 -0.83 -1.38 15.19
C ARG A 129 0.46 -1.82 15.88
N LYS A 130 0.34 -2.26 17.13
CA LYS A 130 1.39 -3.01 17.82
C LYS A 130 1.27 -4.49 17.43
N VAL A 131 2.22 -4.98 16.65
CA VAL A 131 2.24 -6.34 16.08
C VAL A 131 2.81 -7.35 17.07
N SER A 132 3.78 -6.92 17.87
CA SER A 132 4.36 -7.70 18.98
C SER A 132 4.85 -6.76 20.09
N ASN A 133 5.51 -7.28 21.14
CA ASN A 133 6.07 -6.44 22.20
C ASN A 133 7.06 -5.38 21.68
N SER A 134 7.86 -5.72 20.66
CA SER A 134 8.88 -4.86 20.06
C SER A 134 8.58 -4.43 18.62
N ILE A 135 7.58 -5.03 17.94
CA ILE A 135 7.23 -4.68 16.56
C ILE A 135 5.97 -3.83 16.51
N TYR A 136 6.08 -2.69 15.83
CA TYR A 136 5.00 -1.76 15.51
C TYR A 136 4.90 -1.61 13.99
N ALA A 137 3.70 -1.39 13.47
CA ALA A 137 3.49 -1.18 12.04
C ALA A 137 2.37 -0.18 11.77
N PHE A 138 2.47 0.57 10.67
CA PHE A 138 1.48 1.54 10.21
C PHE A 138 1.59 1.75 8.70
N PHE A 139 0.55 2.31 8.09
CA PHE A 139 0.58 2.69 6.68
C PHE A 139 0.89 4.17 6.53
N VAL A 140 1.60 4.49 5.45
CA VAL A 140 1.87 5.85 4.99
C VAL A 140 1.52 5.91 3.50
N SER A 141 0.49 6.67 3.15
CA SER A 141 0.18 7.01 1.76
C SER A 141 0.65 8.42 1.45
N PHE A 142 1.34 8.58 0.32
CA PHE A 142 1.56 9.86 -0.32
C PHE A 142 0.44 10.10 -1.35
N TYR A 143 0.00 11.35 -1.51
CA TYR A 143 -0.95 11.72 -2.56
C TYR A 143 -0.68 13.14 -3.07
N GLU A 144 -1.02 13.36 -4.33
CA GLU A 144 -1.08 14.69 -4.94
C GLU A 144 -2.37 14.84 -5.77
N LYS A 145 -3.03 15.99 -5.65
CA LYS A 145 -4.38 16.24 -6.17
C LYS A 145 -4.46 17.60 -6.87
N GLY A 146 -4.64 17.60 -8.19
CA GLY A 146 -4.79 18.82 -8.97
C GLY A 146 -6.04 19.64 -8.64
N LEU A 147 -6.02 20.94 -8.97
CA LEU A 147 -7.14 21.85 -8.71
C LEU A 147 -8.37 21.56 -9.61
N ASN A 148 -9.47 21.11 -9.00
CA ASN A 148 -10.86 21.08 -9.50
C ASN A 148 -11.06 20.69 -10.99
N LEU A 149 -10.87 21.62 -11.93
CA LEU A 149 -11.15 21.46 -13.36
C LEU A 149 -9.92 21.12 -14.20
N ARG A 150 -8.73 21.00 -13.58
CA ARG A 150 -7.51 20.41 -14.15
C ARG A 150 -7.18 19.11 -13.42
N ALA A 151 -8.21 18.34 -13.08
CA ALA A 151 -8.09 17.16 -12.22
C ALA A 151 -7.19 16.08 -12.85
N TYR A 152 -5.93 16.08 -12.41
CA TYR A 152 -5.12 14.88 -12.36
C TYR A 152 -5.06 14.45 -10.87
N MET A 153 -5.38 13.20 -10.59
CA MET A 153 -5.02 12.56 -9.33
C MET A 153 -3.66 11.90 -9.57
N VAL A 154 -2.65 12.28 -8.78
CA VAL A 154 -1.33 11.65 -8.83
C VAL A 154 -1.25 10.59 -7.76
N GLY A 155 -0.84 9.38 -8.17
CA GLY A 155 0.06 8.53 -7.41
C GLY A 155 -0.22 8.43 -5.91
N GLU A 156 -1.33 7.79 -5.54
CA GLU A 156 -1.48 7.14 -4.23
C GLU A 156 -0.43 6.02 -4.10
N ALA A 157 0.75 6.40 -3.60
CA ALA A 157 1.83 5.47 -3.28
C ALA A 157 1.74 5.09 -1.80
N GLU A 158 1.30 3.86 -1.53
CA GLU A 158 1.14 3.37 -0.18
C GLU A 158 2.31 2.48 0.28
N ASN A 159 2.76 2.72 1.50
CA ASN A 159 3.89 2.07 2.13
C ASN A 159 3.48 1.48 3.49
N LEU A 160 3.83 0.22 3.72
CA LEU A 160 3.82 -0.39 5.05
C LEU A 160 5.17 -0.10 5.72
N VAL A 161 5.13 0.68 6.80
CA VAL A 161 6.29 0.94 7.65
C VAL A 161 6.21 0.04 8.88
N VAL A 162 7.30 -0.68 9.15
CA VAL A 162 7.46 -1.53 10.33
C VAL A 162 8.65 -1.03 11.15
N TYR A 163 8.43 -0.81 12.44
CA TYR A 163 9.45 -0.44 13.41
C TYR A 163 9.72 -1.58 14.38
N ASN A 164 10.99 -1.92 14.56
CA ASN A 164 11.45 -2.80 15.62
C ASN A 164 12.14 -1.95 16.71
N SER A 165 11.51 -1.84 17.87
CA SER A 165 11.98 -1.01 18.98
C SER A 165 13.15 -1.62 19.76
N GLU A 166 13.38 -2.93 19.66
CA GLU A 166 14.45 -3.64 20.36
C GLU A 166 15.82 -3.34 19.73
N ASN A 167 15.90 -3.42 18.40
CA ASN A 167 17.12 -3.10 17.64
C ASN A 167 17.11 -1.70 17.02
N LYS A 168 16.02 -0.94 17.18
CA LYS A 168 15.78 0.41 16.63
C LYS A 168 15.86 0.48 15.10
N THR A 169 15.38 -0.54 14.39
CA THR A 169 15.41 -0.61 12.92
C THR A 169 14.03 -0.39 12.28
N PHE A 170 14.05 0.05 11.02
CA PHE A 170 12.86 0.22 10.18
C PHE A 170 12.91 -0.69 8.98
N ASN A 171 11.74 -1.20 8.59
CA ASN A 171 11.51 -1.78 7.28
C ASN A 171 10.41 -0.95 6.61
N ASN A 172 10.70 -0.43 5.41
CA ASN A 172 9.70 0.23 4.56
C ASN A 172 9.41 -0.70 3.38
N THR A 173 8.14 -1.06 3.20
CA THR A 173 7.69 -1.91 2.08
C THR A 173 6.58 -1.20 1.31
N ARG A 174 6.89 -0.78 0.07
CA ARG A 174 5.91 -0.27 -0.89
C ARG A 174 4.92 -1.38 -1.26
N LEU A 175 3.62 -1.12 -1.10
CA LEU A 175 2.56 -2.09 -1.34
C LEU A 175 2.03 -2.03 -2.78
N GLY A 176 1.86 -0.81 -3.29
CA GLY A 176 1.40 -0.53 -4.65
C GLY A 176 1.92 0.79 -5.20
N ASP A 177 1.56 1.05 -6.46
CA ASP A 177 1.86 2.28 -7.18
C ASP A 177 0.68 2.56 -8.11
N SER A 178 -0.10 3.61 -7.83
CA SER A 178 -1.26 3.95 -8.65
C SER A 178 -0.87 4.84 -9.84
N SER A 179 -0.27 4.21 -10.85
CA SER A 179 0.13 4.83 -12.12
C SER A 179 1.22 5.93 -12.04
N ARG A 180 2.00 6.02 -13.12
CA ARG A 180 3.00 7.07 -13.30
C ARG A 180 2.30 8.45 -13.38
N PRO A 181 2.87 9.52 -12.80
CA PRO A 181 2.37 10.87 -13.02
C PRO A 181 2.32 11.17 -14.52
N GLY A 182 1.22 11.80 -14.97
CA GLY A 182 1.03 12.17 -16.37
C GLY A 182 0.43 11.08 -17.28
N VAL A 183 0.28 9.83 -16.84
CA VAL A 183 -0.63 8.89 -17.50
C VAL A 183 -2.03 9.17 -16.96
N HIS A 184 -2.92 9.72 -17.79
CA HIS A 184 -4.33 9.85 -17.43
C HIS A 184 -4.84 8.49 -16.92
N THR A 185 -5.52 8.49 -15.77
CA THR A 185 -6.27 7.33 -15.28
C THR A 185 -7.09 6.79 -16.45
N PRO A 186 -6.82 5.56 -16.93
CA PRO A 186 -7.47 5.04 -18.13
C PRO A 186 -8.99 5.14 -17.96
N TYR A 187 -9.73 5.38 -19.04
CA TYR A 187 -11.19 5.47 -18.99
C TYR A 187 -11.83 4.24 -18.30
N MET A 188 -11.18 3.06 -18.42
CA MET A 188 -11.50 1.83 -17.70
C MET A 188 -11.52 1.96 -16.16
N ALA A 189 -10.68 2.81 -15.58
CA ALA A 189 -10.69 3.09 -14.14
C ALA A 189 -11.97 3.84 -13.74
N TYR A 190 -12.42 4.83 -14.51
CA TYR A 190 -13.68 5.54 -14.21
C TYR A 190 -14.91 4.63 -14.20
N ILE A 191 -14.95 3.58 -15.04
CA ILE A 191 -16.09 2.67 -15.13
C ILE A 191 -16.22 1.77 -13.89
N CYS A 192 -15.13 1.53 -13.17
CA CYS A 192 -15.09 0.67 -11.99
C CYS A 192 -14.78 1.40 -10.67
N SER A 193 -14.30 2.64 -10.71
CA SER A 193 -13.94 3.43 -9.53
C SER A 193 -14.10 4.94 -9.80
N GLU A 194 -15.27 5.50 -9.48
CA GLU A 194 -15.40 6.95 -9.24
C GLU A 194 -14.91 7.34 -7.82
N ASP A 195 -15.00 6.43 -6.84
CA ASP A 195 -14.82 6.74 -5.39
C ASP A 195 -13.91 5.74 -4.61
N GLN A 196 -13.08 4.91 -5.27
CA GLN A 196 -12.22 3.94 -4.56
C GLN A 196 -10.73 4.32 -4.61
N PRO A 197 -10.01 4.24 -3.47
CA PRO A 197 -8.57 4.44 -3.45
C PRO A 197 -7.91 3.36 -4.31
N THR A 198 -6.93 3.81 -5.08
CA THR A 198 -6.25 3.01 -6.10
C THR A 198 -5.19 2.07 -5.51
N VAL A 199 -4.72 2.34 -4.29
CA VAL A 199 -3.96 1.41 -3.45
C VAL A 199 -4.40 1.60 -1.98
N GLU A 200 -4.83 0.53 -1.30
CA GLU A 200 -5.20 0.59 0.13
C GLU A 200 -4.71 -0.63 0.92
N GLY A 201 -4.09 -0.37 2.06
CA GLY A 201 -3.41 -1.31 2.93
C GLY A 201 -4.21 -1.54 4.19
N LYS A 202 -4.46 -2.82 4.47
CA LYS A 202 -5.32 -3.27 5.56
C LYS A 202 -4.69 -4.42 6.32
N PHE A 203 -4.58 -4.27 7.64
CA PHE A 203 -4.27 -5.39 8.52
C PHE A 203 -5.48 -6.33 8.60
N LEU A 204 -5.39 -7.50 7.96
CA LEU A 204 -6.35 -8.59 8.13
C LEU A 204 -6.24 -9.23 9.51
N TYR A 205 -5.00 -9.49 9.91
CA TYR A 205 -4.61 -10.01 11.20
C TYR A 205 -3.43 -9.17 11.72
N ASP A 206 -2.94 -9.45 12.93
CA ASP A 206 -1.93 -8.59 13.57
C ASP A 206 -0.63 -8.46 12.77
N ASN A 207 -0.23 -9.51 12.05
CA ASN A 207 0.97 -9.52 11.21
C ASN A 207 0.71 -9.84 9.73
N ILE A 208 -0.56 -9.86 9.28
CA ILE A 208 -0.93 -10.12 7.88
C ILE A 208 -1.62 -8.89 7.30
N ILE A 209 -1.05 -8.37 6.22
CA ILE A 209 -1.54 -7.22 5.48
C ILE A 209 -2.10 -7.70 4.14
N GLN A 210 -3.28 -7.21 3.81
CA GLN A 210 -3.83 -7.20 2.46
C GLN A 210 -3.63 -5.79 1.90
N CYS A 211 -3.07 -5.69 0.71
CA CYS A 211 -3.08 -4.49 -0.12
C CYS A 211 -4.07 -4.71 -1.25
N ASN A 212 -5.11 -3.87 -1.29
CA ASN A 212 -6.04 -3.74 -2.41
C ASN A 212 -5.32 -2.95 -3.50
N ILE A 213 -5.31 -3.44 -4.74
CA ILE A 213 -4.74 -2.72 -5.88
C ILE A 213 -5.84 -2.51 -6.91
N GLY A 214 -6.16 -1.24 -7.13
CA GLY A 214 -7.07 -0.78 -8.16
C GLY A 214 -6.54 -1.05 -9.57
N LEU A 215 -7.44 -0.93 -10.54
CA LEU A 215 -7.23 -1.40 -11.91
C LEU A 215 -6.07 -0.67 -12.60
N PHE A 216 -5.07 -1.44 -13.03
CA PHE A 216 -4.10 -1.00 -14.03
C PHE A 216 -4.60 -1.37 -15.44
N SER A 217 -4.24 -0.56 -16.44
CA SER A 217 -4.70 -0.71 -17.83
C SER A 217 -4.56 -2.15 -18.35
N GLY A 218 -5.70 -2.75 -18.73
CA GLY A 218 -5.78 -4.08 -19.33
C GLY A 218 -5.73 -5.27 -18.35
N SER A 219 -5.99 -5.08 -17.06
CA SER A 219 -6.07 -6.17 -16.07
C SER A 219 -7.45 -6.30 -15.41
N THR A 220 -7.87 -7.54 -15.14
CA THR A 220 -9.29 -7.91 -14.96
C THR A 220 -9.72 -8.00 -13.49
N GLY A 221 -10.20 -6.88 -12.94
CA GLY A 221 -10.79 -6.80 -11.59
C GLY A 221 -9.81 -6.37 -10.48
N HIS A 222 -10.32 -6.24 -9.25
CA HIS A 222 -9.48 -5.90 -8.09
C HIS A 222 -8.55 -7.05 -7.73
N TYR A 223 -7.25 -6.78 -7.66
CA TYR A 223 -6.26 -7.76 -7.20
C TYR A 223 -5.78 -7.43 -5.80
N TYR A 224 -5.55 -8.47 -5.01
CA TYR A 224 -4.99 -8.35 -3.68
C TYR A 224 -3.51 -8.76 -3.69
N LYS A 225 -2.67 -8.06 -2.93
CA LYS A 225 -1.33 -8.54 -2.56
C LYS A 225 -1.28 -8.76 -1.06
N PHE A 226 -0.79 -9.92 -0.65
CA PHE A 226 -0.65 -10.28 0.75
C PHE A 226 0.79 -10.16 1.23
N TYR A 227 0.97 -9.64 2.43
CA TYR A 227 2.27 -9.46 3.06
C TYR A 227 2.22 -9.95 4.51
N LYS A 228 3.33 -10.51 4.98
CA LYS A 228 3.52 -10.92 6.37
C LYS A 228 4.65 -10.14 7.01
N ILE A 229 4.39 -9.61 8.21
CA ILE A 229 5.41 -9.11 9.12
C ILE A 229 5.94 -10.29 9.94
N ASN A 230 7.27 -10.46 9.96
CA ASN A 230 7.94 -11.46 10.78
C ASN A 230 8.35 -10.87 12.14
N ASP A 231 8.65 -11.73 13.09
CA ASP A 231 8.96 -11.36 14.49
C ASP A 231 10.16 -10.42 14.63
N ASN A 232 11.05 -10.38 13.62
CA ASN A 232 12.21 -9.47 13.57
C ASN A 232 11.91 -8.10 12.94
N GLY A 233 10.69 -7.87 12.43
CA GLY A 233 10.27 -6.65 11.73
C GLY A 233 10.42 -6.70 10.20
N ASN A 234 10.95 -7.77 9.62
CA ASN A 234 11.02 -7.91 8.17
C ASN A 234 9.65 -8.21 7.56
N VAL A 235 9.34 -7.58 6.43
CA VAL A 235 8.13 -7.87 5.63
C VAL A 235 8.47 -8.83 4.49
N ASN A 236 7.62 -9.81 4.24
CA ASN A 236 7.67 -10.65 3.04
C ASN A 236 6.32 -10.67 2.32
N ARG A 237 6.33 -10.60 0.99
CA ARG A 237 5.15 -10.91 0.17
C ARG A 237 4.80 -12.40 0.27
N LEU A 238 3.53 -12.69 0.46
CA LEU A 238 2.96 -14.04 0.41
C LEU A 238 2.53 -14.33 -1.04
N ASN A 239 2.96 -15.46 -1.59
CA ASN A 239 2.67 -15.88 -2.95
C ASN A 239 1.79 -17.14 -2.95
N SER A 240 0.72 -17.14 -3.73
CA SER A 240 -0.15 -18.30 -3.94
C SER A 240 0.05 -18.88 -5.34
N SER A 241 -0.34 -20.14 -5.54
CA SER A 241 -0.51 -20.71 -6.87
C SER A 241 -1.93 -20.53 -7.42
N ARG A 242 -2.90 -20.22 -6.55
CA ARG A 242 -4.28 -19.90 -6.92
C ARG A 242 -4.34 -18.55 -7.64
N TYR A 243 -5.14 -18.45 -8.70
CA TYR A 243 -5.50 -17.19 -9.33
C TYR A 243 -6.29 -16.30 -8.35
N TYR A 244 -7.26 -16.88 -7.64
CA TYR A 244 -7.98 -16.21 -6.54
C TYR A 244 -7.21 -16.38 -5.22
N ASP A 245 -6.05 -15.74 -5.12
CA ASP A 245 -5.08 -15.95 -4.03
C ASP A 245 -5.61 -15.60 -2.63
N PHE A 246 -6.49 -14.60 -2.53
CA PHE A 246 -7.17 -14.20 -1.30
C PHE A 246 -7.87 -15.36 -0.58
N THR A 247 -8.38 -16.36 -1.34
CA THR A 247 -9.00 -17.57 -0.78
C THR A 247 -8.07 -18.42 0.09
N LYS A 248 -6.75 -18.17 0.04
CA LYS A 248 -5.72 -18.85 0.84
C LYS A 248 -5.40 -18.14 2.15
N TYR A 249 -5.67 -16.82 2.23
CA TYR A 249 -5.14 -15.97 3.30
C TYR A 249 -6.21 -15.35 4.20
N THR A 250 -7.48 -15.30 3.76
CA THR A 250 -8.56 -14.69 4.55
C THR A 250 -9.86 -15.48 4.46
N TYR A 251 -10.70 -15.34 5.47
CA TYR A 251 -12.10 -15.77 5.42
C TYR A 251 -12.87 -14.80 4.54
N ILE A 252 -13.39 -15.28 3.41
CA ILE A 252 -14.17 -14.47 2.48
C ILE A 252 -15.64 -14.40 2.88
N ASP A 253 -16.32 -13.38 2.39
CA ASP A 253 -17.78 -13.26 2.37
C ASP A 253 -18.23 -12.86 0.96
N GLU A 254 -19.50 -12.46 0.79
CA GLU A 254 -20.08 -12.16 -0.52
C GLU A 254 -19.49 -10.88 -1.16
N SER A 255 -18.89 -9.97 -0.39
CA SER A 255 -18.25 -8.75 -0.93
C SER A 255 -16.97 -9.04 -1.72
N TYR A 256 -16.43 -10.26 -1.67
CA TYR A 256 -15.31 -10.69 -2.51
C TYR A 256 -15.75 -11.12 -3.92
N PHE A 257 -17.06 -11.17 -4.16
CA PHE A 257 -17.64 -11.51 -5.46
C PHE A 257 -18.33 -10.31 -6.11
N GLU A 258 -18.87 -9.38 -5.31
CA GLU A 258 -19.51 -8.11 -5.71
C GLU A 258 -18.44 -7.02 -5.97
N ILE A 259 -17.71 -7.17 -7.09
CA ILE A 259 -16.58 -6.31 -7.47
C ILE A 259 -16.70 -5.99 -8.97
N CYS A 260 -16.26 -4.81 -9.40
CA CYS A 260 -16.19 -4.46 -10.81
C CYS A 260 -15.04 -5.22 -11.51
N PHE A 261 -15.40 -6.23 -12.31
CA PHE A 261 -14.52 -6.96 -13.22
C PHE A 261 -14.67 -6.38 -14.63
N ASN A 262 -13.60 -6.45 -15.42
CA ASN A 262 -13.64 -6.14 -16.84
C ASN A 262 -12.76 -7.14 -17.61
N GLY A 263 -12.84 -7.14 -18.94
CA GLY A 263 -11.93 -7.89 -19.79
C GLY A 263 -12.17 -7.62 -21.27
N PHE A 264 -11.20 -7.96 -22.11
CA PHE A 264 -11.32 -7.78 -23.56
C PHE A 264 -12.22 -8.84 -24.19
N PHE A 265 -12.78 -8.51 -25.36
CA PHE A 265 -13.29 -9.53 -26.28
C PHE A 265 -12.14 -10.17 -27.05
N ASP A 266 -12.30 -11.43 -27.49
CA ASP A 266 -11.34 -12.07 -28.39
C ASP A 266 -11.32 -11.32 -29.75
N HIS A 267 -10.13 -11.15 -30.33
CA HIS A 267 -9.95 -10.39 -31.58
C HIS A 267 -10.76 -10.91 -32.78
N ASP A 268 -11.17 -12.19 -32.75
CA ASP A 268 -11.92 -12.83 -33.84
C ASP A 268 -13.39 -12.35 -33.95
N ASP A 269 -13.89 -11.57 -32.97
CA ASP A 269 -15.25 -10.98 -32.96
C ASP A 269 -15.30 -9.54 -33.54
N HIS A 270 -14.22 -9.05 -34.16
CA HIS A 270 -14.13 -7.69 -34.73
C HIS A 270 -14.26 -7.67 -36.27
N GLU A 271 -15.07 -6.75 -36.80
CA GLU A 271 -14.94 -6.31 -38.19
C GLU A 271 -13.67 -5.45 -38.30
N GLU A 272 -12.81 -5.66 -39.32
CA GLU A 272 -11.45 -5.10 -39.41
C GLU A 272 -11.36 -3.56 -39.53
N ASP A 273 -12.49 -2.85 -39.49
CA ASP A 273 -12.63 -1.46 -39.94
C ASP A 273 -12.92 -0.42 -38.82
N GLU A 274 -13.03 -0.81 -37.55
CA GLU A 274 -13.31 0.12 -36.43
C GLU A 274 -12.07 0.41 -35.56
N GLU A 275 -11.61 1.68 -35.56
CA GLU A 275 -10.58 2.18 -34.63
C GLU A 275 -11.15 2.27 -33.20
N GLY A 276 -10.85 1.28 -32.37
CA GLY A 276 -11.13 1.29 -30.93
C GLY A 276 -10.89 -0.05 -30.25
N THR A 277 -11.07 -0.10 -28.92
CA THR A 277 -10.95 -1.33 -28.12
C THR A 277 -12.24 -1.63 -27.38
N TYR A 278 -12.82 -2.79 -27.67
CA TYR A 278 -14.01 -3.30 -26.98
C TYR A 278 -13.63 -4.12 -25.74
N PHE A 279 -14.36 -3.89 -24.65
CA PHE A 279 -14.23 -4.64 -23.41
C PHE A 279 -15.61 -4.88 -22.78
N TRP A 280 -15.73 -5.94 -21.99
CA TRP A 280 -16.89 -6.17 -21.15
C TRP A 280 -16.62 -5.71 -19.73
N VAL A 281 -17.69 -5.41 -18.99
CA VAL A 281 -17.67 -5.07 -17.57
C VAL A 281 -18.75 -5.87 -16.85
N SER A 282 -18.43 -6.42 -15.67
CA SER A 282 -19.30 -7.26 -14.86
C SER A 282 -19.23 -6.79 -13.40
N ASP A 283 -20.37 -6.62 -12.74
CA ASP A 283 -20.45 -6.19 -11.34
C ASP A 283 -20.25 -7.37 -10.36
N HIS A 284 -20.12 -8.59 -10.89
CA HIS A 284 -19.96 -9.82 -10.12
C HIS A 284 -19.16 -10.88 -10.90
N LEU A 285 -18.53 -11.82 -10.18
CA LEU A 285 -17.95 -13.04 -10.78
C LEU A 285 -19.00 -13.94 -11.45
N SER A 286 -18.65 -14.64 -12.52
CA SER A 286 -19.53 -15.64 -13.16
C SER A 286 -19.68 -16.91 -12.31
N ILE A 287 -20.68 -17.75 -12.64
CA ILE A 287 -20.80 -19.10 -12.07
C ILE A 287 -19.56 -19.94 -12.40
N GLU A 288 -18.96 -19.72 -13.57
CA GLU A 288 -17.73 -20.39 -13.98
C GLU A 288 -16.54 -19.99 -13.10
N ASP A 289 -16.37 -18.69 -12.81
CA ASP A 289 -15.33 -18.16 -11.93
C ASP A 289 -15.46 -18.73 -10.51
N LEU A 290 -16.68 -18.79 -9.97
CA LEU A 290 -16.94 -19.41 -8.66
C LEU A 290 -16.62 -20.92 -8.68
N ASP A 291 -16.94 -21.62 -9.77
CA ASP A 291 -16.58 -23.03 -9.93
C ASP A 291 -15.05 -23.22 -10.07
N ILE A 292 -14.34 -22.36 -10.82
CA ILE A 292 -12.87 -22.33 -10.89
C ILE A 292 -12.29 -22.09 -9.51
N MET A 293 -12.67 -20.99 -8.84
CA MET A 293 -12.20 -20.57 -7.53
C MET A 293 -12.31 -21.70 -6.50
N ARG A 294 -13.49 -22.35 -6.41
CA ARG A 294 -13.65 -23.50 -5.51
C ARG A 294 -12.68 -24.63 -5.85
N ASN A 295 -12.54 -24.95 -7.14
CA ASN A 295 -11.70 -26.07 -7.56
C ASN A 295 -10.19 -25.76 -7.43
N GLU A 296 -9.74 -24.51 -7.55
CA GLU A 296 -8.34 -24.13 -7.29
C GLU A 296 -7.89 -24.55 -5.89
N ILE A 297 -8.77 -24.37 -4.90
CA ILE A 297 -8.54 -24.80 -3.51
C ILE A 297 -8.25 -26.30 -3.47
N PHE A 298 -9.08 -27.15 -4.09
CA PHE A 298 -8.84 -28.59 -4.16
C PHE A 298 -7.60 -28.96 -4.99
N ALA A 299 -7.34 -28.23 -6.07
CA ALA A 299 -6.23 -28.47 -6.98
C ALA A 299 -4.86 -28.25 -6.30
N GLU A 300 -4.73 -27.23 -5.44
CA GLU A 300 -3.49 -26.92 -4.71
C GLU A 300 -3.05 -28.07 -3.78
N TYR A 301 -4.00 -28.78 -3.16
CA TYR A 301 -3.71 -29.98 -2.37
C TYR A 301 -3.48 -31.24 -3.24
N GLY A 302 -3.62 -31.14 -4.56
CA GLY A 302 -3.40 -32.24 -5.50
C GLY A 302 -4.59 -33.19 -5.65
N TYR A 303 -5.82 -32.67 -5.60
CA TYR A 303 -7.02 -33.47 -5.83
C TYR A 303 -7.14 -33.95 -7.28
N LYS A 304 -7.40 -35.25 -7.46
CA LYS A 304 -7.67 -35.87 -8.76
C LYS A 304 -9.11 -35.59 -9.21
N PHE A 305 -9.27 -34.59 -10.08
CA PHE A 305 -10.57 -34.30 -10.69
C PHE A 305 -11.11 -35.48 -11.50
N LYS A 306 -12.41 -35.74 -11.36
CA LYS A 306 -13.13 -36.84 -12.02
C LYS A 306 -13.85 -36.41 -13.31
N THR A 307 -14.11 -35.12 -13.47
CA THR A 307 -14.73 -34.57 -14.68
C THR A 307 -13.66 -34.11 -15.67
N LYS A 308 -13.86 -34.42 -16.96
CA LYS A 308 -12.91 -34.06 -18.03
C LYS A 308 -12.61 -32.56 -18.06
N LYS A 309 -13.61 -31.72 -17.79
CA LYS A 309 -13.48 -30.25 -17.71
C LYS A 309 -12.35 -29.81 -16.77
N TRP A 310 -12.41 -30.22 -15.50
CA TRP A 310 -11.41 -29.82 -14.50
C TRP A 310 -10.07 -30.54 -14.70
N GLN A 311 -10.08 -31.77 -15.21
CA GLN A 311 -8.85 -32.44 -15.65
C GLN A 311 -8.12 -31.60 -16.72
N THR A 312 -8.80 -31.20 -17.79
CA THR A 312 -8.23 -30.36 -18.85
C THR A 312 -7.78 -29.01 -18.30
N TYR A 313 -8.64 -28.28 -17.59
CA TYR A 313 -8.33 -26.95 -17.06
C TYR A 313 -7.09 -26.94 -16.15
N PHE A 314 -7.02 -27.85 -15.17
CA PHE A 314 -5.90 -27.88 -14.22
C PHE A 314 -4.65 -28.54 -14.79
N SER A 315 -4.76 -29.45 -15.77
CA SER A 315 -3.57 -30.01 -16.46
C SER A 315 -2.72 -28.99 -17.23
N GLN A 316 -3.25 -27.78 -17.46
CA GLN A 316 -2.55 -26.66 -18.09
C GLN A 316 -1.85 -25.72 -17.07
N LYS A 317 -1.89 -26.05 -15.78
CA LYS A 317 -1.28 -25.24 -14.70
C LYS A 317 -0.01 -25.93 -14.20
N ASP A 318 1.16 -25.31 -14.38
CA ASP A 318 2.47 -25.89 -14.02
C ASP A 318 2.60 -26.31 -12.55
N TRP A 319 1.81 -25.71 -11.66
CA TRP A 319 1.79 -26.00 -10.22
C TRP A 319 0.89 -27.17 -9.82
N TYR A 320 0.04 -27.69 -10.70
CA TYR A 320 -0.95 -28.71 -10.37
C TYR A 320 -0.39 -30.13 -10.46
N ASP A 321 -0.33 -30.80 -9.30
CA ASP A 321 0.16 -32.19 -9.16
C ASP A 321 -0.97 -33.12 -8.66
N PRO A 322 -1.64 -33.87 -9.56
CA PRO A 322 -2.77 -34.74 -9.21
C PRO A 322 -2.33 -36.01 -8.45
N ARG A 323 -2.42 -35.97 -7.12
CA ARG A 323 -1.97 -37.05 -6.21
C ARG A 323 -3.11 -37.87 -5.60
N PHE A 324 -4.17 -37.23 -5.10
CA PHE A 324 -5.12 -37.86 -4.16
C PHE A 324 -6.58 -37.88 -4.65
N GLU A 325 -7.30 -38.97 -4.36
CA GLU A 325 -8.74 -39.11 -4.65
C GLU A 325 -9.64 -38.31 -3.67
N ASN A 326 -9.06 -37.83 -2.56
CA ASN A 326 -9.69 -36.96 -1.58
C ASN A 326 -8.61 -36.13 -0.89
N VAL A 327 -8.87 -34.84 -0.67
CA VAL A 327 -7.99 -33.89 0.04
C VAL A 327 -8.69 -33.16 1.19
N TYR A 328 -9.95 -33.50 1.51
CA TYR A 328 -10.78 -32.75 2.44
C TYR A 328 -10.15 -32.57 3.84
N ASP A 329 -9.47 -33.60 4.32
CA ASP A 329 -8.78 -33.60 5.63
C ASP A 329 -7.48 -32.78 5.63
N GLN A 330 -6.99 -32.37 4.45
CA GLN A 330 -5.80 -31.51 4.27
C GLN A 330 -6.17 -30.01 4.22
N LEU A 331 -7.45 -29.69 3.99
CA LEU A 331 -7.93 -28.32 3.90
C LEU A 331 -7.75 -27.57 5.22
N THR A 332 -7.48 -26.27 5.16
CA THR A 332 -7.53 -25.38 6.33
C THR A 332 -8.97 -25.02 6.71
N ASP A 333 -9.16 -24.38 7.87
CA ASP A 333 -10.46 -23.80 8.24
C ASP A 333 -10.87 -22.65 7.31
N ILE A 334 -9.90 -21.87 6.82
CA ILE A 334 -10.09 -20.85 5.79
C ILE A 334 -10.62 -21.50 4.51
N ASP A 335 -9.97 -22.56 4.02
CA ASP A 335 -10.41 -23.28 2.82
C ASP A 335 -11.83 -23.84 2.98
N ARG A 336 -12.14 -24.49 4.12
CA ARG A 336 -13.48 -25.04 4.40
C ARG A 336 -14.56 -23.96 4.43
N HIS A 337 -14.29 -22.82 5.06
CA HIS A 337 -15.21 -21.67 5.08
C HIS A 337 -15.39 -21.08 3.69
N ASN A 338 -14.30 -20.81 2.97
CA ASN A 338 -14.32 -20.21 1.64
C ASN A 338 -15.07 -21.11 0.64
N ILE A 339 -14.84 -22.43 0.64
CA ILE A 339 -15.62 -23.39 -0.17
C ILE A 339 -17.12 -23.29 0.14
N LYS A 340 -17.51 -23.17 1.41
CA LYS A 340 -18.93 -23.04 1.81
C LYS A 340 -19.55 -21.73 1.31
N VAL A 341 -18.83 -20.61 1.40
CA VAL A 341 -19.29 -19.31 0.91
C VAL A 341 -19.43 -19.32 -0.62
N ILE A 342 -18.44 -19.81 -1.35
CA ILE A 342 -18.47 -19.95 -2.82
C ILE A 342 -19.64 -20.84 -3.27
N LEU A 343 -19.85 -21.99 -2.63
CA LEU A 343 -20.99 -22.88 -2.93
C LEU A 343 -22.34 -22.23 -2.60
N GLY A 344 -22.39 -21.41 -1.55
CA GLY A 344 -23.57 -20.62 -1.20
C GLY A 344 -23.92 -19.61 -2.29
N MET A 345 -22.92 -18.83 -2.74
CA MET A 345 -23.12 -17.82 -3.79
C MET A 345 -23.47 -18.44 -5.13
N ARG A 346 -22.72 -19.47 -5.57
CA ARG A 346 -22.99 -20.20 -6.81
C ARG A 346 -24.42 -20.76 -6.85
N LYS A 347 -24.99 -21.14 -5.71
CA LYS A 347 -26.39 -21.59 -5.61
C LYS A 347 -27.39 -20.44 -5.70
N LYS A 348 -27.09 -19.25 -5.17
CA LYS A 348 -27.96 -18.05 -5.32
C LYS A 348 -28.09 -17.63 -6.77
N MET A 349 -26.98 -17.69 -7.52
CA MET A 349 -26.91 -17.32 -8.94
C MET A 349 -27.52 -18.34 -9.91
N GLU A 350 -27.88 -19.54 -9.45
CA GLU A 350 -28.27 -20.65 -10.33
C GLU A 350 -29.56 -20.33 -11.11
N GLY A 351 -29.43 -20.20 -12.44
CA GLY A 351 -30.51 -19.78 -13.34
C GLY A 351 -30.79 -18.26 -13.34
N LYS A 352 -29.97 -17.47 -12.65
CA LYS A 352 -30.14 -16.02 -12.40
C LYS A 352 -28.85 -15.21 -12.55
N GLU A 353 -27.79 -15.81 -13.09
CA GLU A 353 -26.44 -15.23 -13.18
C GLU A 353 -26.41 -13.80 -13.74
N ALA A 354 -27.18 -13.51 -14.79
CA ALA A 354 -27.30 -12.19 -15.38
C ALA A 354 -27.91 -11.12 -14.45
N GLU A 355 -28.70 -11.52 -13.43
CA GLU A 355 -29.22 -10.60 -12.39
C GLU A 355 -28.11 -10.14 -11.43
N TYR A 356 -26.98 -10.86 -11.37
CA TYR A 356 -25.82 -10.56 -10.53
C TYR A 356 -24.68 -9.92 -11.33
N THR A 357 -24.30 -10.51 -12.46
CA THR A 357 -23.16 -10.05 -13.26
C THR A 357 -23.42 -8.72 -13.95
N ASN A 358 -24.67 -8.45 -14.36
CA ASN A 358 -25.07 -7.23 -15.05
C ASN A 358 -24.09 -6.86 -16.19
N LEU A 359 -23.74 -7.86 -17.00
CA LEU A 359 -22.66 -7.80 -17.98
C LEU A 359 -22.93 -6.73 -19.05
N ARG A 360 -22.05 -5.73 -19.13
CA ARG A 360 -22.09 -4.62 -20.10
C ARG A 360 -21.01 -4.78 -21.15
N LYS A 361 -21.25 -4.23 -22.35
CA LYS A 361 -20.21 -3.98 -23.36
C LYS A 361 -19.87 -2.50 -23.34
N GLU A 362 -18.60 -2.20 -23.20
CA GLU A 362 -18.04 -0.85 -23.21
C GLU A 362 -17.02 -0.73 -24.35
N TYR A 363 -16.76 0.49 -24.77
CA TYR A 363 -15.95 0.77 -25.96
C TYR A 363 -15.07 1.99 -25.74
N LEU A 364 -13.78 1.84 -26.04
CA LEU A 364 -12.80 2.91 -25.99
C LEU A 364 -12.42 3.30 -27.42
N HIS A 365 -12.75 4.54 -27.82
CA HIS A 365 -12.18 5.19 -29.00
C HIS A 365 -10.73 5.63 -28.73
#